data_AF-A0A6J3A5J4-F1
#
_entry.id   AF-A0A6J3A5J4-F1
#
_cell.length_a   1.000
_cell.length_b   1.000
_cell.length_c   1.000
_cell.angle_alpha   90.00
_cell.angle_beta   90.00
_cell.angle_gamma   90.00
#
_symmetry.space_group_name_H-M   'P 1'
#
loop_
_entity.id
_entity.type
_entity.pdbx_description
1 polymer ?
#
loop_
_entity_poly.entity_id
_entity_poly.type
_entity_poly.pdbx_seq_one_letter_code
_entity_poly.pdbx_strand_id
1 'polypeptide(L)'
;MTGAVRNGLALVRPPGHHSQRAAANGFCVFNNVAIAARHAKQKHGLHRVLIVDWDVHHGQGTQYIFEDDPSVLYFSWHRYEHRRFWPYLRESDADAVGQGQGLGFTVNLPWNQVGMGNADYMAAFLHVLLPLAFEFNPELVLVSAGFDSAIGDPEGQMQATPECFAHLTQLLQVLADGRVCAVLEGGYHLESLSQSVCMMVQALLGDPAPPLSGPMVPHGSALESIQSVRAAQAPYWMSLRQQGAAPVLSSSTCSPEGKPSPLLPWGPEFKAAGTQTMAALSSLLDKLCLNPTPPVRTAVALTAPDAALVLPPGVLCQERSALPEEMQAWARPHKALAQDKALTALGKVLYLLDRLLDGQVSSGIAATPAPATAATLDVAIRCGLSHGAQRLLCVAVGQLDRPPDLTDDGRTLWLNIGGKEAAAPSTFHVCVPLPGTTGGFLNCVLALVLPLAYSFQPDLVLVALGPTHGLRDPQAALLTALLRGPAGGRVLALIDEESTPQLVGVLAGVLHGEAPPSLGPFSMASPEDMQALMHLRGPLEPQWKMLQVAASP
;
A
#
# COMPACT_ATOMS: atom_id res chain seq x y z
N MET A 1 -15.88 15.39 6.92
CA MET A 1 -15.96 16.64 6.13
C MET A 1 -15.84 17.89 6.99
N THR A 2 -16.48 17.98 8.16
CA THR A 2 -16.42 19.16 9.05
C THR A 2 -15.12 19.30 9.87
N GLY A 3 -14.17 18.36 9.72
CA GLY A 3 -12.96 18.29 10.55
C GLY A 3 -13.15 17.65 11.93
N ALA A 4 -14.38 17.25 12.31
CA ALA A 4 -14.65 16.67 13.64
C ALA A 4 -13.99 15.29 13.85
N VAL A 5 -13.84 14.51 12.79
CA VAL A 5 -13.11 13.23 12.76
C VAL A 5 -12.32 13.14 11.46
N ARG A 6 -11.21 12.39 11.46
CA ARG A 6 -10.37 12.17 10.27
C ARG A 6 -11.03 11.22 9.27
N ASN A 7 -11.51 10.09 9.76
CA ASN A 7 -12.07 8.99 8.98
C ASN A 7 -13.17 8.26 9.80
N GLY A 8 -13.79 7.23 9.24
CA GLY A 8 -14.75 6.39 9.99
C GLY A 8 -15.29 5.20 9.21
N LEU A 9 -15.88 4.25 9.94
CA LEU A 9 -16.59 3.08 9.43
C LEU A 9 -18.03 3.09 9.92
N ALA A 10 -18.99 2.84 9.02
CA ALA A 10 -20.38 2.61 9.34
C ALA A 10 -20.72 1.12 9.22
N LEU A 11 -21.03 0.47 10.35
CA LEU A 11 -21.52 -0.91 10.39
C LEU A 11 -23.03 -0.91 10.16
N VAL A 12 -23.45 -1.06 8.90
CA VAL A 12 -24.85 -0.94 8.48
C VAL A 12 -25.35 -2.22 7.84
N ARG A 13 -26.64 -2.49 8.00
CA ARG A 13 -27.42 -3.45 7.20
C ARG A 13 -28.82 -2.84 7.00
N PRO A 14 -29.44 -2.95 5.80
CA PRO A 14 -28.98 -3.68 4.61
C PRO A 14 -27.78 -3.01 3.90
N PRO A 15 -27.01 -3.77 3.08
CA PRO A 15 -25.98 -3.23 2.19
C PRO A 15 -26.59 -2.32 1.10
N GLY A 16 -25.75 -1.71 0.26
CA GLY A 16 -26.15 -0.70 -0.71
C GLY A 16 -25.64 -0.86 -2.15
N HIS A 17 -24.44 -1.39 -2.39
CA HIS A 17 -23.74 -1.21 -3.68
C HIS A 17 -24.44 -1.82 -4.92
N HIS A 18 -25.36 -2.76 -4.75
CA HIS A 18 -26.17 -3.31 -5.85
C HIS A 18 -27.46 -2.53 -6.14
N SER A 19 -27.93 -1.72 -5.18
CA SER A 19 -29.21 -1.01 -5.31
C SER A 19 -29.15 -0.01 -6.47
N GLN A 20 -30.19 -0.04 -7.29
CA GLN A 20 -30.31 0.77 -8.50
C GLN A 20 -31.29 1.93 -8.28
N ARG A 21 -31.37 2.85 -9.26
CA ARG A 21 -32.27 4.02 -9.20
C ARG A 21 -33.73 3.67 -8.87
N ALA A 22 -34.23 2.53 -9.36
CA ALA A 22 -35.63 2.13 -9.21
C ALA A 22 -35.81 0.64 -8.87
N ALA A 23 -34.78 -0.04 -8.35
CA ALA A 23 -34.86 -1.46 -8.01
C ALA A 23 -33.93 -1.80 -6.83
N ALA A 24 -34.45 -2.61 -5.90
CA ALA A 24 -33.63 -3.35 -4.94
C ALA A 24 -32.96 -4.53 -5.66
N ASN A 25 -31.73 -4.88 -5.26
CA ASN A 25 -30.97 -5.97 -5.86
C ASN A 25 -29.90 -6.46 -4.88
N GLY A 26 -29.53 -7.76 -4.90
CA GLY A 26 -28.42 -8.29 -4.10
C GLY A 26 -28.46 -7.90 -2.61
N PHE A 27 -29.59 -8.14 -1.93
CA PHE A 27 -29.82 -7.72 -0.53
C PHE A 27 -29.83 -6.20 -0.26
N CYS A 28 -29.54 -5.37 -1.27
CA CYS A 28 -29.46 -3.92 -1.16
C CYS A 28 -30.81 -3.26 -1.45
N VAL A 29 -31.22 -2.34 -0.56
CA VAL A 29 -32.47 -1.56 -0.73
C VAL A 29 -32.19 -0.18 -1.31
N PHE A 30 -31.30 0.58 -0.67
CA PHE A 30 -30.82 1.89 -1.13
C PHE A 30 -29.30 1.87 -1.24
N ASN A 31 -28.75 2.56 -2.24
CA ASN A 31 -27.32 2.61 -2.43
C ASN A 31 -26.65 3.61 -1.47
N ASN A 32 -26.24 3.11 -0.30
CA ASN A 32 -25.65 3.89 0.80
C ASN A 32 -24.46 4.74 0.34
N VAL A 33 -23.51 4.12 -0.36
CA VAL A 33 -22.26 4.76 -0.80
C VAL A 33 -22.53 5.78 -1.90
N ALA A 34 -23.39 5.47 -2.88
CA ALA A 34 -23.76 6.43 -3.91
C ALA A 34 -24.51 7.64 -3.32
N ILE A 35 -25.39 7.43 -2.34
CA ILE A 35 -26.05 8.52 -1.61
C ILE A 35 -25.00 9.37 -0.87
N ALA A 36 -24.03 8.75 -0.21
CA ALA A 36 -22.95 9.47 0.48
C ALA A 36 -22.11 10.32 -0.48
N ALA A 37 -21.75 9.80 -1.65
CA ALA A 37 -21.02 10.54 -2.68
C ALA A 37 -21.82 11.76 -3.17
N ARG A 38 -23.09 11.59 -3.54
CA ARG A 38 -23.95 12.71 -3.96
C ARG A 38 -24.15 13.72 -2.84
N HIS A 39 -24.31 13.26 -1.60
CA HIS A 39 -24.43 14.14 -0.43
C HIS A 39 -23.17 14.98 -0.22
N ALA A 40 -21.99 14.37 -0.32
CA ALA A 40 -20.71 15.07 -0.20
C ALA A 40 -20.56 16.16 -1.27
N LYS A 41 -20.90 15.85 -2.53
CA LYS A 41 -20.89 16.85 -3.62
C LYS A 41 -21.89 17.98 -3.40
N GLN A 42 -23.15 17.65 -3.08
CA GLN A 42 -24.23 18.64 -2.97
C GLN A 42 -24.11 19.53 -1.73
N LYS A 43 -23.78 18.94 -0.57
CA LYS A 43 -23.76 19.66 0.71
C LYS A 43 -22.40 20.24 1.06
N HIS A 44 -21.32 19.57 0.65
CA HIS A 44 -19.95 19.96 0.98
C HIS A 44 -19.16 20.49 -0.21
N GLY A 45 -19.76 20.53 -1.41
CA GLY A 45 -19.14 21.14 -2.60
C GLY A 45 -17.95 20.36 -3.15
N LEU A 46 -17.82 19.06 -2.85
CA LEU A 46 -16.73 18.26 -3.38
C LEU A 46 -16.87 18.07 -4.90
N HIS A 47 -15.74 18.11 -5.59
CA HIS A 47 -15.60 17.97 -7.04
C HIS A 47 -15.01 16.63 -7.46
N ARG A 48 -14.31 15.91 -6.58
CA ARG A 48 -13.71 14.61 -6.91
C ARG A 48 -13.89 13.62 -5.75
N VAL A 49 -14.71 12.59 -5.96
CA VAL A 49 -14.94 11.52 -4.99
C VAL A 49 -14.45 10.20 -5.56
N LEU A 50 -13.58 9.51 -4.84
CA LEU A 50 -13.18 8.14 -5.18
C LEU A 50 -14.07 7.17 -4.40
N ILE A 51 -14.68 6.21 -5.10
CA ILE A 51 -15.35 5.07 -4.50
C ILE A 51 -14.50 3.82 -4.80
N VAL A 52 -14.07 3.14 -3.74
CA VAL A 52 -13.35 1.86 -3.81
C VAL A 52 -14.28 0.77 -3.33
N ASP A 53 -14.66 -0.13 -4.22
CA ASP A 53 -15.47 -1.30 -3.91
C ASP A 53 -14.59 -2.54 -3.90
N TRP A 54 -14.34 -3.05 -2.69
CA TRP A 54 -13.55 -4.25 -2.49
C TRP A 54 -14.40 -5.46 -2.07
N ASP A 55 -15.72 -5.32 -2.08
CA ASP A 55 -16.65 -6.44 -1.98
C ASP A 55 -16.35 -7.45 -3.10
N VAL A 56 -16.61 -8.72 -2.86
CA VAL A 56 -16.33 -9.75 -3.88
C VAL A 56 -17.34 -9.71 -5.03
N HIS A 57 -18.46 -9.03 -4.88
CA HIS A 57 -19.47 -8.84 -5.91
C HIS A 57 -19.34 -7.47 -6.57
N HIS A 58 -19.65 -7.41 -7.87
CA HIS A 58 -19.67 -6.14 -8.58
C HIS A 58 -20.81 -5.25 -8.09
N GLY A 59 -20.49 -4.05 -7.57
CA GLY A 59 -21.46 -3.01 -7.22
C GLY A 59 -22.07 -2.31 -8.45
N GLN A 60 -22.76 -3.05 -9.32
CA GLN A 60 -23.37 -2.56 -10.55
C GLN A 60 -24.32 -1.37 -10.31
N GLY A 61 -25.01 -1.33 -9.17
CA GLY A 61 -25.87 -0.20 -8.80
C GLY A 61 -25.08 1.11 -8.68
N THR A 62 -23.91 1.05 -8.04
CA THR A 62 -22.99 2.19 -7.93
C THR A 62 -22.43 2.59 -9.30
N GLN A 63 -22.01 1.62 -10.12
CA GLN A 63 -21.55 1.88 -11.48
C GLN A 63 -22.60 2.65 -12.30
N TYR A 64 -23.83 2.14 -12.38
CA TYR A 64 -24.89 2.79 -13.17
C TYR A 64 -25.21 4.21 -12.72
N ILE A 65 -25.05 4.54 -11.43
CA ILE A 65 -25.35 5.87 -10.91
C ILE A 65 -24.31 6.91 -11.36
N PHE A 66 -23.05 6.50 -11.59
CA PHE A 66 -21.94 7.40 -11.90
C PHE A 66 -21.30 7.15 -13.27
N GLU A 67 -21.90 6.28 -14.09
CA GLU A 67 -21.32 5.83 -15.37
C GLU A 67 -20.99 6.99 -16.32
N ASP A 68 -21.73 8.10 -16.23
CA ASP A 68 -21.53 9.32 -17.01
C ASP A 68 -20.95 10.52 -16.22
N ASP A 69 -20.55 10.33 -14.96
CA ASP A 69 -20.11 11.39 -14.05
C ASP A 69 -18.57 11.38 -13.80
N PRO A 70 -17.79 12.24 -14.48
CA PRO A 70 -16.33 12.28 -14.31
C PRO A 70 -15.85 12.82 -12.96
N SER A 71 -16.76 13.32 -12.11
CA SER A 71 -16.41 13.78 -10.77
C SER A 71 -16.44 12.65 -9.73
N VAL A 72 -16.83 11.43 -10.13
CA VAL A 72 -16.79 10.24 -9.29
C VAL A 72 -15.99 9.15 -9.99
N LEU A 73 -14.82 8.81 -9.46
CA LEU A 73 -14.05 7.64 -9.90
C LEU A 73 -14.55 6.42 -9.12
N TYR A 74 -15.11 5.45 -9.81
CA TYR A 74 -15.53 4.17 -9.24
C TYR A 74 -14.56 3.07 -9.62
N PHE A 75 -13.94 2.44 -8.63
CA PHE A 75 -13.12 1.24 -8.78
C PHE A 75 -13.82 0.07 -8.10
N SER A 76 -13.92 -1.06 -8.78
CA SER A 76 -14.40 -2.32 -8.20
C SER A 76 -13.53 -3.47 -8.69
N TRP A 77 -12.97 -4.25 -7.76
CA TRP A 77 -12.68 -5.64 -8.09
C TRP A 77 -13.91 -6.49 -7.75
N HIS A 78 -13.98 -7.70 -8.31
CA HIS A 78 -15.05 -8.65 -7.99
C HIS A 78 -14.77 -10.00 -8.64
N ARG A 79 -15.28 -11.07 -8.05
CA ARG A 79 -15.36 -12.38 -8.71
C ARG A 79 -16.24 -12.27 -9.95
N TYR A 80 -15.75 -12.78 -11.07
CA TYR A 80 -16.43 -12.69 -12.35
C TYR A 80 -16.46 -14.02 -13.10
N GLU A 81 -15.34 -14.75 -13.11
CA GLU A 81 -15.18 -16.06 -13.75
C GLU A 81 -15.71 -16.10 -15.19
N HIS A 82 -15.41 -15.07 -15.99
CA HIS A 82 -15.95 -14.87 -17.33
C HIS A 82 -17.48 -14.84 -17.35
N ARG A 83 -18.08 -14.00 -16.50
CA ARG A 83 -19.54 -13.84 -16.33
C ARG A 83 -20.27 -15.07 -15.76
N ARG A 84 -19.55 -16.02 -15.16
CA ARG A 84 -20.16 -17.21 -14.54
C ARG A 84 -20.48 -17.00 -13.06
N PHE A 85 -20.10 -15.86 -12.49
CA PHE A 85 -20.46 -15.48 -11.13
C PHE A 85 -21.51 -14.36 -11.11
N TRP A 86 -22.36 -14.37 -10.08
CA TRP A 86 -23.42 -13.38 -9.90
C TRP A 86 -22.79 -11.97 -9.79
N PRO A 87 -23.35 -10.93 -10.43
CA PRO A 87 -24.68 -10.83 -11.05
C PRO A 87 -24.76 -11.23 -12.54
N TYR A 88 -23.74 -11.88 -13.10
CA TYR A 88 -23.72 -12.38 -14.49
C TYR A 88 -23.84 -11.30 -15.58
N LEU A 89 -23.28 -10.11 -15.32
CA LEU A 89 -23.41 -8.94 -16.18
C LEU A 89 -22.23 -8.78 -17.14
N ARG A 90 -22.47 -8.26 -18.34
CA ARG A 90 -21.39 -7.99 -19.33
C ARG A 90 -20.61 -6.75 -18.96
N GLU A 91 -21.32 -5.78 -18.41
CA GLU A 91 -20.82 -4.48 -17.96
C GLU A 91 -20.00 -4.54 -16.67
N SER A 92 -19.83 -5.72 -16.06
CA SER A 92 -18.86 -5.95 -14.98
C SER A 92 -17.45 -6.26 -15.52
N ASP A 93 -17.29 -6.46 -16.82
CA ASP A 93 -15.99 -6.76 -17.41
C ASP A 93 -15.08 -5.51 -17.51
N ALA A 94 -13.79 -5.73 -17.79
CA ALA A 94 -12.78 -4.68 -17.82
C ALA A 94 -12.98 -3.63 -18.93
N ASP A 95 -13.70 -3.97 -20.00
CA ASP A 95 -13.99 -3.06 -21.14
C ASP A 95 -15.10 -2.04 -20.84
N ALA A 96 -15.86 -2.23 -19.76
CA ALA A 96 -16.87 -1.30 -19.30
C ALA A 96 -16.24 -0.15 -18.50
N VAL A 97 -15.80 0.89 -19.23
CA VAL A 97 -15.00 2.00 -18.69
C VAL A 97 -15.81 3.28 -18.38
N GLY A 98 -17.14 3.20 -18.38
CA GLY A 98 -18.03 4.36 -18.26
C GLY A 98 -18.57 4.82 -19.61
N GLN A 99 -19.34 5.92 -19.62
CA GLN A 99 -20.04 6.43 -20.79
C GLN A 99 -19.97 7.96 -20.85
N GLY A 100 -20.12 8.53 -22.05
CA GLY A 100 -20.18 9.98 -22.24
C GLY A 100 -18.98 10.71 -21.61
N GLN A 101 -19.25 11.63 -20.69
CA GLN A 101 -18.20 12.38 -19.99
C GLN A 101 -17.49 11.55 -18.91
N GLY A 102 -18.11 10.47 -18.42
CA GLY A 102 -17.55 9.56 -17.43
C GLY A 102 -16.65 8.46 -18.00
N LEU A 103 -16.31 8.50 -19.29
CA LEU A 103 -15.34 7.57 -19.89
C LEU A 103 -13.99 7.63 -19.16
N GLY A 104 -13.53 6.47 -18.66
CA GLY A 104 -12.34 6.32 -17.84
C GLY A 104 -12.59 6.37 -16.33
N PHE A 105 -13.80 6.75 -15.88
CA PHE A 105 -14.12 6.91 -14.45
C PHE A 105 -14.86 5.73 -13.83
N THR A 106 -15.10 4.67 -14.61
CA THR A 106 -15.48 3.34 -14.11
C THR A 106 -14.33 2.38 -14.37
N VAL A 107 -13.85 1.70 -13.33
CA VAL A 107 -12.71 0.78 -13.38
C VAL A 107 -13.11 -0.55 -12.77
N ASN A 108 -13.44 -1.52 -13.62
CA ASN A 108 -13.76 -2.88 -13.21
C ASN A 108 -12.54 -3.79 -13.31
N LEU A 109 -12.23 -4.53 -12.25
CA LEU A 109 -11.18 -5.54 -12.19
C LEU A 109 -11.80 -6.93 -11.92
N PRO A 110 -12.19 -7.65 -12.98
CA PRO A 110 -12.88 -8.92 -12.85
C PRO A 110 -11.91 -10.07 -12.55
N TRP A 111 -12.04 -10.71 -11.39
CA TRP A 111 -11.32 -11.94 -11.07
C TRP A 111 -11.92 -13.13 -11.82
N ASN A 112 -11.16 -13.67 -12.78
CA ASN A 112 -11.60 -14.78 -13.61
C ASN A 112 -11.35 -16.18 -13.01
N GLN A 113 -10.76 -16.22 -11.81
CA GLN A 113 -10.63 -17.42 -10.98
C GLN A 113 -10.89 -17.05 -9.51
N VAL A 114 -11.29 -18.06 -8.73
CA VAL A 114 -11.40 -17.97 -7.26
C VAL A 114 -10.02 -18.13 -6.61
N GLY A 115 -9.95 -17.88 -5.30
CA GLY A 115 -8.73 -18.10 -4.53
C GLY A 115 -7.70 -16.97 -4.60
N MET A 116 -8.08 -15.79 -5.11
CA MET A 116 -7.22 -14.61 -5.08
C MET A 116 -6.87 -14.25 -3.63
N GLY A 117 -5.60 -13.96 -3.38
CA GLY A 117 -5.05 -13.72 -2.04
C GLY A 117 -4.41 -12.35 -1.89
N ASN A 118 -3.63 -12.19 -0.82
CA ASN A 118 -2.97 -10.94 -0.46
C ASN A 118 -2.14 -10.35 -1.61
N ALA A 119 -1.37 -11.18 -2.32
CA ALA A 119 -0.54 -10.74 -3.43
C ALA A 119 -1.36 -10.13 -4.59
N ASP A 120 -2.49 -10.74 -4.92
CA ASP A 120 -3.37 -10.29 -6.00
C ASP A 120 -4.01 -8.94 -5.68
N TYR A 121 -4.49 -8.79 -4.44
CA TYR A 121 -5.14 -7.58 -3.97
C TYR A 121 -4.15 -6.41 -3.89
N MET A 122 -2.96 -6.68 -3.36
CA MET A 122 -1.88 -5.70 -3.35
C MET A 122 -1.43 -5.33 -4.77
N ALA A 123 -1.35 -6.30 -5.69
CA ALA A 123 -1.00 -6.02 -7.09
C ALA A 123 -2.05 -5.16 -7.80
N ALA A 124 -3.34 -5.42 -7.56
CA ALA A 124 -4.43 -4.57 -8.06
C ALA A 124 -4.32 -3.13 -7.53
N PHE A 125 -4.00 -2.95 -6.24
CA PHE A 125 -3.82 -1.63 -5.65
C PHE A 125 -2.61 -0.89 -6.25
N LEU A 126 -1.46 -1.55 -6.30
CA LEU A 126 -0.20 -0.93 -6.73
C LEU A 126 -0.17 -0.64 -8.24
N HIS A 127 -0.74 -1.51 -9.06
CA HIS A 127 -0.63 -1.42 -10.53
C HIS A 127 -1.88 -0.89 -11.23
N VAL A 128 -2.99 -0.72 -10.52
CA VAL A 128 -4.23 -0.15 -11.07
C VAL A 128 -4.72 0.99 -10.20
N LEU A 129 -5.23 0.71 -9.00
CA LEU A 129 -5.99 1.70 -8.23
C LEU A 129 -5.17 2.92 -7.82
N LEU A 130 -4.01 2.75 -7.19
CA LEU A 130 -3.22 3.87 -6.66
C LEU A 130 -2.69 4.80 -7.75
N PRO A 131 -2.12 4.31 -8.88
CA PRO A 131 -1.76 5.18 -10.00
C PRO A 131 -2.93 6.09 -10.45
N LEU A 132 -4.12 5.52 -10.59
CA LEU A 132 -5.33 6.25 -10.98
C LEU A 132 -5.77 7.23 -9.88
N ALA A 133 -5.76 6.81 -8.62
CA ALA A 133 -6.19 7.62 -7.49
C ALA A 133 -5.30 8.84 -7.25
N PHE A 134 -3.98 8.72 -7.41
CA PHE A 134 -3.07 9.86 -7.30
C PHE A 134 -3.22 10.84 -8.47
N GLU A 135 -3.46 10.35 -9.69
CA GLU A 135 -3.76 11.20 -10.84
C GLU A 135 -5.10 11.92 -10.68
N PHE A 136 -6.12 11.20 -10.19
CA PHE A 136 -7.46 11.74 -9.93
C PHE A 136 -7.46 12.75 -8.76
N ASN A 137 -6.58 12.56 -7.78
CA ASN A 137 -6.42 13.42 -6.61
C ASN A 137 -7.78 13.69 -5.89
N PRO A 138 -8.43 12.65 -5.34
CA PRO A 138 -9.76 12.76 -4.75
C PRO A 138 -9.76 13.66 -3.51
N GLU A 139 -10.91 14.27 -3.25
CA GLU A 139 -11.15 15.08 -2.04
C GLU A 139 -11.82 14.26 -0.93
N LEU A 140 -12.39 13.11 -1.27
CA LEU A 140 -12.97 12.13 -0.35
C LEU A 140 -12.80 10.72 -0.95
N VAL A 141 -12.46 9.76 -0.11
CA VAL A 141 -12.50 8.33 -0.44
C VAL A 141 -13.66 7.69 0.30
N LEU A 142 -14.55 7.04 -0.43
CA LEU A 142 -15.60 6.17 0.08
C LEU A 142 -15.22 4.72 -0.20
N VAL A 143 -15.42 3.85 0.79
CA VAL A 143 -15.15 2.41 0.62
C VAL A 143 -16.46 1.64 0.77
N SER A 144 -16.88 0.94 -0.28
CA SER A 144 -17.87 -0.13 -0.22
C SER A 144 -17.16 -1.35 0.39
N ALA A 145 -17.24 -1.47 1.71
CA ALA A 145 -16.40 -2.36 2.49
C ALA A 145 -17.09 -3.72 2.71
N GLY A 146 -17.13 -4.54 1.66
CA GLY A 146 -17.53 -5.93 1.72
C GLY A 146 -16.37 -6.84 2.11
N PHE A 147 -16.59 -7.74 3.08
CA PHE A 147 -15.55 -8.65 3.56
C PHE A 147 -15.79 -10.11 3.13
N ASP A 148 -16.65 -10.32 2.15
CA ASP A 148 -16.82 -11.59 1.45
C ASP A 148 -15.67 -11.88 0.46
N SER A 149 -14.79 -10.91 0.24
CA SER A 149 -13.49 -11.07 -0.42
C SER A 149 -12.42 -11.70 0.49
N ALA A 150 -12.73 -11.93 1.77
CA ALA A 150 -11.82 -12.54 2.74
C ALA A 150 -11.85 -14.08 2.71
N ILE A 151 -10.80 -14.68 3.26
CA ILE A 151 -10.67 -16.13 3.42
C ILE A 151 -11.83 -16.72 4.24
N GLY A 152 -12.33 -17.88 3.81
CA GLY A 152 -13.41 -18.61 4.47
C GLY A 152 -14.81 -18.18 4.09
N ASP A 153 -14.98 -17.08 3.35
CA ASP A 153 -16.30 -16.65 2.89
C ASP A 153 -16.92 -17.65 1.88
N PRO A 154 -18.18 -18.09 2.08
CA PRO A 154 -18.81 -19.09 1.22
C PRO A 154 -19.14 -18.58 -0.19
N GLU A 155 -19.41 -17.28 -0.34
CA GLU A 155 -19.77 -16.68 -1.64
C GLU A 155 -18.50 -16.32 -2.41
N GLY A 156 -17.57 -15.62 -1.77
CA GLY A 156 -16.38 -15.12 -2.45
C GLY A 156 -15.37 -16.20 -2.82
N GLN A 157 -15.15 -17.19 -1.95
CA GLN A 157 -14.16 -18.27 -2.16
C GLN A 157 -12.74 -17.75 -2.47
N MET A 158 -12.42 -16.58 -1.91
CA MET A 158 -11.10 -15.95 -2.00
C MET A 158 -10.21 -16.40 -0.84
N GLN A 159 -8.94 -16.00 -0.86
CA GLN A 159 -7.93 -16.39 0.12
C GLN A 159 -7.19 -15.20 0.74
N ALA A 160 -7.65 -13.96 0.54
CA ALA A 160 -7.08 -12.80 1.22
C ALA A 160 -7.33 -12.90 2.72
N THR A 161 -6.29 -12.70 3.51
CA THR A 161 -6.35 -12.82 4.97
C THR A 161 -6.76 -11.48 5.59
N PRO A 162 -7.37 -11.45 6.80
CA PRO A 162 -7.89 -10.21 7.37
C PRO A 162 -6.90 -9.05 7.46
N GLU A 163 -5.62 -9.32 7.73
CA GLU A 163 -4.58 -8.29 7.80
C GLU A 163 -4.41 -7.53 6.48
N CYS A 164 -4.75 -8.15 5.34
CA CYS A 164 -4.74 -7.47 4.04
C CYS A 164 -5.59 -6.21 4.05
N PHE A 165 -6.78 -6.24 4.68
CA PHE A 165 -7.66 -5.07 4.75
C PHE A 165 -7.08 -3.92 5.57
N ALA A 166 -6.17 -4.17 6.52
CA ALA A 166 -5.41 -3.11 7.18
C ALA A 166 -4.47 -2.40 6.19
N HIS A 167 -3.75 -3.17 5.36
CA HIS A 167 -2.87 -2.62 4.33
C HIS A 167 -3.64 -1.83 3.28
N LEU A 168 -4.75 -2.38 2.76
CA LEU A 168 -5.59 -1.70 1.78
C LEU A 168 -6.12 -0.37 2.35
N THR A 169 -6.58 -0.38 3.60
CA THR A 169 -7.04 0.83 4.30
C THR A 169 -5.93 1.88 4.44
N GLN A 170 -4.73 1.48 4.88
CA GLN A 170 -3.59 2.39 5.02
C GLN A 170 -3.17 3.01 3.68
N LEU A 171 -3.20 2.22 2.60
CA LEU A 171 -2.92 2.71 1.25
C LEU A 171 -3.96 3.71 0.73
N LEU A 172 -5.20 3.69 1.25
CA LEU A 172 -6.21 4.69 0.94
C LEU A 172 -6.12 5.94 1.83
N GLN A 173 -5.62 5.81 3.06
CA GLN A 173 -5.47 6.93 3.99
C GLN A 173 -4.42 7.97 3.58
N VAL A 174 -3.53 7.64 2.64
CA VAL A 174 -2.59 8.63 2.08
C VAL A 174 -3.25 9.57 1.05
N LEU A 175 -4.49 9.28 0.64
CA LEU A 175 -5.27 10.07 -0.30
C LEU A 175 -6.23 11.00 0.46
N ALA A 176 -6.73 12.04 -0.21
CA ALA A 176 -7.78 12.92 0.31
C ALA A 176 -7.52 13.47 1.73
N ASP A 177 -6.26 13.73 2.09
CA ASP A 177 -5.82 14.09 3.45
C ASP A 177 -6.36 13.14 4.54
N GLY A 178 -6.47 11.84 4.23
CA GLY A 178 -6.96 10.81 5.14
C GLY A 178 -8.47 10.79 5.33
N ARG A 179 -9.23 11.55 4.53
CA ARG A 179 -10.70 11.54 4.53
C ARG A 179 -11.23 10.27 3.87
N VAL A 180 -11.25 9.20 4.66
CA VAL A 180 -11.76 7.87 4.28
C VAL A 180 -13.05 7.60 5.06
N CYS A 181 -14.13 7.28 4.36
CA CYS A 181 -15.37 6.81 4.99
C CYS A 181 -15.74 5.44 4.41
N ALA A 182 -15.74 4.43 5.27
CA ALA A 182 -16.10 3.07 4.90
C ALA A 182 -17.52 2.75 5.32
N VAL A 183 -18.20 1.94 4.52
CA VAL A 183 -19.58 1.50 4.75
C VAL A 183 -19.59 -0.01 4.56
N LEU A 184 -20.03 -0.75 5.58
CA LEU A 184 -20.12 -2.20 5.50
C LEU A 184 -21.10 -2.62 4.39
N GLU A 185 -20.64 -3.54 3.52
CA GLU A 185 -21.44 -4.18 2.47
C GLU A 185 -21.63 -5.68 2.76
N GLY A 186 -21.04 -6.58 1.97
CA GLY A 186 -21.07 -8.04 2.15
C GLY A 186 -20.09 -8.59 3.20
N GLY A 187 -20.06 -9.92 3.30
CA GLY A 187 -19.30 -10.67 4.31
C GLY A 187 -20.18 -11.63 5.09
N TYR A 188 -20.04 -12.92 4.82
CA TYR A 188 -20.98 -13.96 5.24
C TYR A 188 -20.33 -15.06 6.09
N HIS A 189 -18.99 -15.12 6.12
CA HIS A 189 -18.25 -15.87 7.14
C HIS A 189 -17.96 -15.00 8.38
N LEU A 190 -18.75 -15.20 9.44
CA LEU A 190 -18.79 -14.30 10.62
C LEU A 190 -17.43 -14.05 11.28
N GLU A 191 -16.58 -15.06 11.40
CA GLU A 191 -15.26 -14.92 12.03
C GLU A 191 -14.34 -14.04 11.17
N SER A 192 -14.23 -14.36 9.88
CA SER A 192 -13.41 -13.61 8.92
C SER A 192 -13.91 -12.18 8.73
N LEU A 193 -15.23 -11.99 8.67
CA LEU A 193 -15.88 -10.67 8.68
C LEU A 193 -15.45 -9.86 9.90
N SER A 194 -15.61 -10.42 11.10
CA SER A 194 -15.32 -9.69 12.35
C SER A 194 -13.86 -9.25 12.44
N GLN A 195 -12.94 -10.11 11.99
CA GLN A 195 -11.52 -9.82 12.06
C GLN A 195 -11.08 -8.86 10.97
N SER A 196 -11.62 -8.97 9.76
CA SER A 196 -11.34 -8.02 8.67
C SER A 196 -11.84 -6.62 9.00
N VAL A 197 -13.02 -6.52 9.65
CA VAL A 197 -13.52 -5.26 10.24
C VAL A 197 -12.55 -4.73 11.31
N CYS A 198 -12.07 -5.56 12.23
CA CYS A 198 -11.10 -5.14 13.25
C CYS A 198 -9.79 -4.62 12.62
N MET A 199 -9.24 -5.32 11.63
CA MET A 199 -8.03 -4.92 10.91
C MET A 199 -8.21 -3.58 10.19
N MET A 200 -9.36 -3.36 9.56
CA MET A 200 -9.71 -2.06 8.98
C MET A 200 -9.80 -0.97 10.05
N VAL A 201 -10.49 -1.21 11.17
CA VAL A 201 -10.65 -0.21 12.23
C VAL A 201 -9.31 0.14 12.88
N GLN A 202 -8.43 -0.83 13.12
CA GLN A 202 -7.06 -0.60 13.59
C GLN A 202 -6.29 0.33 12.65
N ALA A 203 -6.34 0.08 11.33
CA ALA A 203 -5.76 0.97 10.35
C ALA A 203 -6.40 2.38 10.37
N LEU A 204 -7.74 2.48 10.50
CA LEU A 204 -8.44 3.77 10.64
C LEU A 204 -7.97 4.57 11.87
N LEU A 205 -7.67 3.89 12.97
CA LEU A 205 -7.09 4.46 14.21
C LEU A 205 -5.59 4.81 14.11
N GLY A 206 -4.96 4.46 12.99
CA GLY A 206 -3.54 4.71 12.70
C GLY A 206 -2.58 3.66 13.24
N ASP A 207 -3.11 2.53 13.74
CA ASP A 207 -2.28 1.42 14.22
C ASP A 207 -1.47 0.80 13.06
N PRO A 208 -0.26 0.28 13.32
CA PRO A 208 0.50 -0.47 12.33
C PRO A 208 -0.28 -1.66 11.78
N ALA A 209 -0.20 -1.89 10.46
CA ALA A 209 -0.78 -3.10 9.87
C ALA A 209 0.11 -4.30 10.23
N PRO A 210 -0.42 -5.47 10.61
CA PRO A 210 0.40 -6.66 10.76
C PRO A 210 1.08 -7.04 9.43
N PRO A 211 2.30 -7.61 9.42
CA PRO A 211 2.91 -8.09 8.19
C PRO A 211 2.02 -9.08 7.43
N LEU A 212 1.94 -8.95 6.10
CA LEU A 212 1.14 -9.84 5.26
C LEU A 212 1.64 -11.29 5.32
N SER A 213 0.73 -12.21 5.57
CA SER A 213 1.00 -13.65 5.50
C SER A 213 1.11 -14.15 4.06
N GLY A 214 1.88 -15.21 3.86
CA GLY A 214 1.99 -15.92 2.59
C GLY A 214 2.98 -15.29 1.59
N PRO A 215 3.23 -15.98 0.46
CA PRO A 215 4.12 -15.48 -0.57
C PRO A 215 3.47 -14.31 -1.34
N MET A 216 4.26 -13.26 -1.59
CA MET A 216 3.82 -12.11 -2.39
C MET A 216 4.06 -12.35 -3.88
N VAL A 217 3.36 -13.35 -4.41
CA VAL A 217 3.39 -13.75 -5.82
C VAL A 217 1.96 -13.72 -6.37
N PRO A 218 1.61 -12.76 -7.24
CA PRO A 218 0.29 -12.70 -7.84
C PRO A 218 0.00 -13.94 -8.70
N HIS A 219 -1.25 -14.38 -8.70
CA HIS A 219 -1.75 -15.45 -9.53
C HIS A 219 -1.73 -15.04 -11.01
N GLY A 220 -1.47 -15.99 -11.92
CA GLY A 220 -1.43 -15.71 -13.36
C GLY A 220 -2.73 -15.07 -13.88
N SER A 221 -3.88 -15.60 -13.46
CA SER A 221 -5.20 -15.03 -13.81
C SER A 221 -5.43 -13.62 -13.23
N ALA A 222 -4.83 -13.30 -12.07
CA ALA A 222 -4.88 -11.94 -11.54
C ALA A 222 -4.09 -10.98 -12.42
N LEU A 223 -2.90 -11.40 -12.88
CA LEU A 223 -2.06 -10.62 -13.79
C LEU A 223 -2.74 -10.39 -15.15
N GLU A 224 -3.43 -11.39 -15.70
CA GLU A 224 -4.24 -11.24 -16.93
C GLU A 224 -5.35 -10.20 -16.74
N SER A 225 -6.02 -10.24 -15.59
CA SER A 225 -7.09 -9.30 -15.24
C SER A 225 -6.53 -7.88 -15.09
N ILE A 226 -5.43 -7.71 -14.33
CA ILE A 226 -4.70 -6.44 -14.18
C ILE A 226 -4.26 -5.90 -15.54
N GLN A 227 -3.68 -6.73 -16.39
CA GLN A 227 -3.25 -6.34 -17.74
C GLN A 227 -4.43 -5.84 -18.58
N SER A 228 -5.55 -6.55 -18.55
CA SER A 228 -6.76 -6.21 -19.30
C SER A 228 -7.33 -4.86 -18.86
N VAL A 229 -7.43 -4.63 -17.55
CA VAL A 229 -7.88 -3.33 -17.00
C VAL A 229 -6.93 -2.21 -17.37
N ARG A 230 -5.61 -2.43 -17.24
CA ARG A 230 -4.61 -1.42 -17.61
C ARG A 230 -4.72 -1.04 -19.09
N ALA A 231 -4.92 -2.02 -19.97
CA ALA A 231 -5.11 -1.77 -21.40
C ALA A 231 -6.40 -0.98 -21.68
N ALA A 232 -7.51 -1.33 -21.02
CA ALA A 232 -8.79 -0.63 -21.16
C ALA A 232 -8.74 0.82 -20.64
N GLN A 233 -7.96 1.07 -19.59
CA GLN A 233 -7.87 2.39 -18.93
C GLN A 233 -6.77 3.31 -19.47
N ALA A 234 -5.72 2.77 -20.12
CA ALA A 234 -4.60 3.55 -20.66
C ALA A 234 -4.97 4.71 -21.61
N PRO A 235 -6.07 4.64 -22.41
CA PRO A 235 -6.51 5.80 -23.20
C PRO A 235 -6.91 7.00 -22.35
N TYR A 236 -7.37 6.81 -21.12
CA TYR A 236 -7.95 7.85 -20.27
C TYR A 236 -7.00 8.38 -19.19
N TRP A 237 -5.99 7.59 -18.81
CA TRP A 237 -5.11 7.90 -17.68
C TRP A 237 -3.64 7.95 -18.07
N MET A 238 -2.98 9.06 -17.76
CA MET A 238 -1.58 9.29 -18.09
C MET A 238 -0.66 8.34 -17.31
N SER A 239 -0.97 8.11 -16.04
CA SER A 239 -0.25 7.20 -15.15
C SER A 239 -0.11 5.79 -15.73
N LEU A 240 -1.14 5.27 -16.42
CA LEU A 240 -1.12 3.95 -17.05
C LEU A 240 -0.50 3.98 -18.45
N ARG A 241 -0.79 5.02 -19.24
CA ARG A 241 -0.24 5.17 -20.60
C ARG A 241 1.29 5.16 -20.61
N GLN A 242 1.91 5.82 -19.64
CA GLN A 242 3.37 5.91 -19.53
C GLN A 242 4.03 4.56 -19.18
N GLN A 243 3.28 3.64 -18.55
CA GLN A 243 3.81 2.34 -18.12
C GLN A 243 3.73 1.25 -19.21
N GLY A 244 3.44 1.61 -20.47
CA GLY A 244 3.53 0.69 -21.60
C GLY A 244 2.47 -0.40 -21.61
N ALA A 245 1.22 -0.08 -21.26
CA ALA A 245 0.10 -1.01 -21.44
C ALA A 245 -0.03 -1.36 -22.93
N ALA A 246 0.49 -2.52 -23.33
CA ALA A 246 0.34 -3.01 -24.69
C ALA A 246 -1.16 -3.23 -24.98
N PRO A 247 -1.67 -2.86 -26.17
CA PRO A 247 -3.03 -3.20 -26.54
C PRO A 247 -3.15 -4.72 -26.56
N VAL A 248 -3.92 -5.28 -25.62
CA VAL A 248 -4.35 -6.66 -25.73
C VAL A 248 -5.29 -6.72 -26.93
N LEU A 249 -4.89 -7.42 -27.98
CA LEU A 249 -5.83 -7.86 -29.01
C LEU A 249 -6.93 -8.64 -28.28
N SER A 250 -8.13 -8.06 -28.23
CA SER A 250 -9.29 -8.73 -27.68
C SER A 250 -9.55 -10.00 -28.50
N SER A 251 -8.99 -11.13 -28.10
CA SER A 251 -9.72 -12.38 -28.30
C SER A 251 -10.84 -12.33 -27.28
N SER A 252 -11.97 -11.77 -27.69
CA SER A 252 -13.24 -12.26 -27.19
C SER A 252 -13.16 -13.79 -27.33
N THR A 253 -12.91 -14.50 -26.23
CA THR A 253 -13.13 -15.94 -26.15
C THR A 253 -14.62 -16.22 -26.01
N CYS A 254 -15.46 -15.51 -26.77
CA CYS A 254 -16.66 -16.12 -27.28
C CYS A 254 -16.24 -17.00 -28.46
N SER A 255 -16.05 -18.29 -28.21
CA SER A 255 -16.30 -19.27 -29.26
C SER A 255 -17.77 -19.15 -29.66
N PRO A 256 -18.12 -18.82 -30.91
CA PRO A 256 -19.47 -19.04 -31.38
C PRO A 256 -19.64 -20.56 -31.55
N GLU A 257 -20.75 -21.08 -31.03
CA GLU A 257 -21.20 -22.47 -31.21
C GLU A 257 -20.45 -23.55 -30.41
N GLY A 258 -20.77 -23.62 -29.11
CA GLY A 258 -20.68 -24.86 -28.33
C GLY A 258 -22.02 -25.12 -27.67
N LYS A 259 -22.70 -26.22 -28.06
CA LYS A 259 -24.00 -26.65 -27.49
C LYS A 259 -24.01 -26.55 -25.96
N PRO A 260 -25.12 -26.13 -25.33
CA PRO A 260 -25.23 -26.14 -23.87
C PRO A 260 -25.07 -27.59 -23.37
N SER A 261 -24.07 -27.83 -22.53
CA SER A 261 -24.07 -29.03 -21.69
C SER A 261 -25.28 -28.97 -20.76
N PRO A 262 -26.02 -30.08 -20.57
CA PRO A 262 -27.24 -30.05 -19.77
C PRO A 262 -26.91 -29.66 -18.33
N LEU A 263 -27.76 -28.79 -17.77
CA LEU A 263 -27.82 -28.47 -16.36
C LEU A 263 -27.79 -29.76 -15.55
N LEU A 264 -26.68 -29.99 -14.84
CA LEU A 264 -26.63 -31.03 -13.82
C LEU A 264 -27.57 -30.58 -12.69
N PRO A 265 -28.57 -31.41 -12.31
CA PRO A 265 -29.33 -31.16 -11.10
C PRO A 265 -28.33 -31.23 -9.94
N TRP A 266 -28.32 -30.19 -9.10
CA TRP A 266 -27.73 -30.16 -7.75
C TRP A 266 -26.47 -31.03 -7.61
N GLY A 267 -25.30 -30.40 -7.77
CA GLY A 267 -24.00 -31.07 -7.75
C GLY A 267 -23.77 -31.97 -6.52
N PRO A 268 -22.87 -32.95 -6.63
CA PRO A 268 -22.57 -33.88 -5.55
C PRO A 268 -22.06 -33.12 -4.33
N GLU A 269 -22.60 -33.46 -3.16
CA GLU A 269 -22.08 -33.05 -1.86
C GLU A 269 -20.55 -33.17 -1.86
N PHE A 270 -19.86 -32.03 -1.84
CA PHE A 270 -18.43 -32.02 -1.64
C PHE A 270 -18.18 -32.44 -0.19
N LYS A 271 -17.70 -33.68 -0.01
CA LYS A 271 -17.26 -34.19 1.28
C LYS A 271 -16.24 -33.22 1.87
N ALA A 272 -16.52 -32.82 3.10
CA ALA A 272 -15.74 -31.89 3.90
C ALA A 272 -14.22 -32.08 3.76
N ALA A 273 -13.58 -31.15 3.04
CA ALA A 273 -12.23 -30.66 3.37
C ALA A 273 -12.30 -29.66 4.56
N GLY A 274 -13.31 -29.79 5.41
CA GLY A 274 -13.85 -28.73 6.27
C GLY A 274 -13.32 -28.71 7.70
N THR A 275 -12.32 -29.50 8.06
CA THR A 275 -11.79 -29.50 9.44
C THR A 275 -10.34 -29.04 9.52
N GLN A 276 -9.46 -29.51 8.61
CA GLN A 276 -8.05 -29.09 8.60
C GLN A 276 -7.88 -27.63 8.11
N THR A 277 -8.63 -27.22 7.08
CA THR A 277 -8.61 -25.83 6.57
C THR A 277 -9.22 -24.84 7.57
N MET A 278 -10.30 -25.24 8.28
CA MET A 278 -10.90 -24.39 9.32
C MET A 278 -10.01 -24.27 10.57
N ALA A 279 -9.34 -25.34 10.99
CA ALA A 279 -8.41 -25.28 12.12
C ALA A 279 -7.17 -24.43 11.79
N ALA A 280 -6.64 -24.55 10.56
CA ALA A 280 -5.55 -23.69 10.08
C ALA A 280 -5.98 -22.23 9.95
N LEU A 281 -7.20 -21.97 9.48
CA LEU A 281 -7.80 -20.64 9.45
C LEU A 281 -7.92 -20.08 10.86
N SER A 282 -8.63 -20.75 11.77
CA SER A 282 -8.78 -20.31 13.16
C SER A 282 -7.43 -20.06 13.85
N SER A 283 -6.41 -20.89 13.62
CA SER A 283 -5.05 -20.64 14.14
C SER A 283 -4.37 -19.40 13.55
N LEU A 284 -4.52 -19.13 12.25
CA LEU A 284 -4.02 -17.91 11.62
C LEU A 284 -4.70 -16.67 12.21
N LEU A 285 -6.02 -16.75 12.32
CA LEU A 285 -6.89 -15.71 12.84
C LEU A 285 -6.59 -15.38 14.32
N ASP A 286 -6.37 -16.41 15.15
CA ASP A 286 -5.93 -16.24 16.54
C ASP A 286 -4.57 -15.52 16.64
N LYS A 287 -3.63 -15.79 15.73
CA LYS A 287 -2.33 -15.08 15.73
C LYS A 287 -2.48 -13.60 15.45
N LEU A 288 -3.44 -13.20 14.62
CA LEU A 288 -3.69 -11.78 14.32
C LEU A 288 -4.25 -11.04 15.55
N CYS A 289 -5.09 -11.70 16.34
CA CYS A 289 -5.58 -11.18 17.62
C CYS A 289 -4.47 -11.02 18.68
N LEU A 290 -3.35 -11.73 18.53
CA LEU A 290 -2.24 -11.75 19.47
C LEU A 290 -1.15 -10.72 19.17
N ASN A 291 -1.22 -9.95 18.07
CA ASN A 291 -0.23 -8.91 17.77
C ASN A 291 -0.51 -7.67 18.63
N PRO A 292 0.23 -7.44 19.73
CA PRO A 292 -0.04 -6.30 20.58
C PRO A 292 0.38 -5.02 19.85
N THR A 293 -0.44 -3.99 19.93
CA THR A 293 -0.05 -2.66 19.50
C THR A 293 1.11 -2.16 20.38
N PRO A 294 2.22 -1.67 19.79
CA PRO A 294 3.32 -1.12 20.57
C PRO A 294 2.82 0.00 21.50
N PRO A 295 3.33 0.09 22.74
CA PRO A 295 2.89 1.11 23.71
C PRO A 295 3.19 2.53 23.23
N VAL A 296 4.21 2.69 22.38
CA VAL A 296 4.55 3.95 21.72
C VAL A 296 4.48 3.74 20.22
N ARG A 297 3.65 4.52 19.52
CA ARG A 297 3.57 4.43 18.06
C ARG A 297 4.80 5.08 17.42
N THR A 298 5.08 6.33 17.76
CA THR A 298 6.17 7.09 17.13
C THR A 298 7.04 7.74 18.18
N ALA A 299 8.35 7.55 18.06
CA ALA A 299 9.34 8.21 18.89
C ALA A 299 10.30 9.05 18.04
N VAL A 300 10.64 10.24 18.52
CA VAL A 300 11.58 11.16 17.86
C VAL A 300 12.75 11.41 18.80
N ALA A 301 13.96 11.17 18.32
CA ALA A 301 15.20 11.35 19.09
C ALA A 301 16.16 12.28 18.35
N LEU A 302 16.18 13.55 18.74
CA LEU A 302 17.06 14.58 18.16
C LEU A 302 18.19 14.93 19.12
N THR A 303 19.39 15.18 18.62
CA THR A 303 20.58 15.56 19.42
C THR A 303 20.43 16.88 20.16
N ALA A 304 19.67 17.83 19.61
CA ALA A 304 19.35 19.10 20.25
C ALA A 304 17.83 19.33 20.28
N PRO A 305 17.27 19.89 21.36
CA PRO A 305 15.88 20.32 21.39
C PRO A 305 15.69 21.53 20.47
N ASP A 306 14.72 21.46 19.58
CA ASP A 306 14.33 22.58 18.73
C ASP A 306 12.99 23.17 19.22
N ALA A 307 13.02 24.44 19.65
CA ALA A 307 11.84 25.14 20.15
C ALA A 307 10.77 25.39 19.07
N ALA A 308 11.14 25.34 17.79
CA ALA A 308 10.21 25.47 16.66
C ALA A 308 9.58 24.15 16.22
N LEU A 309 10.03 23.01 16.76
CA LEU A 309 9.49 21.70 16.41
C LEU A 309 8.12 21.48 17.06
N VAL A 310 7.12 21.28 16.21
CA VAL A 310 5.76 20.91 16.64
C VAL A 310 5.54 19.44 16.31
N LEU A 311 5.38 18.62 17.33
CA LEU A 311 5.07 17.20 17.19
C LEU A 311 3.56 16.94 17.38
N PRO A 312 2.98 16.01 16.61
CA PRO A 312 1.60 15.58 16.82
C PRO A 312 1.38 15.03 18.24
N PRO A 313 0.16 15.17 18.80
CA PRO A 313 -0.19 14.56 20.09
C PRO A 313 0.07 13.05 20.06
N GLY A 314 0.71 12.51 21.10
CA GLY A 314 1.02 11.08 21.22
C GLY A 314 2.35 10.64 20.61
N VAL A 315 3.09 11.54 19.93
CA VAL A 315 4.49 11.29 19.54
C VAL A 315 5.40 11.50 20.74
N LEU A 316 6.24 10.49 21.06
CA LEU A 316 7.18 10.54 22.17
C LEU A 316 8.47 11.27 21.77
N CYS A 317 8.83 12.33 22.48
CA CYS A 317 10.18 12.90 22.40
C CYS A 317 11.11 12.10 23.31
N GLN A 318 12.12 11.46 22.71
CA GLN A 318 13.00 10.52 23.40
C GLN A 318 14.37 11.15 23.70
N GLU A 319 14.66 11.30 24.99
CA GLU A 319 15.93 11.89 25.46
C GLU A 319 17.02 10.86 25.79
N ARG A 320 16.64 9.61 26.08
CA ARG A 320 17.60 8.54 26.41
C ARG A 320 18.44 8.15 25.20
N SER A 321 19.58 7.52 25.49
CA SER A 321 20.59 7.04 24.54
C SER A 321 21.03 5.64 24.96
N ALA A 322 21.61 4.90 24.01
CA ALA A 322 22.30 3.64 24.28
C ALA A 322 23.48 3.83 25.26
N LEU A 323 23.98 2.73 25.81
CA LEU A 323 25.08 2.76 26.76
C LEU A 323 26.38 3.23 26.08
N PRO A 324 27.23 4.02 26.77
CA PRO A 324 28.48 4.53 26.17
C PRO A 324 29.40 3.44 25.62
N GLU A 325 29.48 2.29 26.31
CA GLU A 325 30.31 1.15 25.89
C GLU A 325 29.82 0.54 24.58
N GLU A 326 28.49 0.41 24.43
CA GLU A 326 27.84 -0.10 23.24
C GLU A 326 28.05 0.87 22.05
N MET A 327 27.84 2.15 22.28
CA MET A 327 28.08 3.21 21.29
C MET A 327 29.52 3.18 20.77
N GLN A 328 30.50 3.08 21.67
CA GLN A 328 31.92 3.02 21.32
C GLN A 328 32.27 1.75 20.54
N ALA A 329 31.70 0.60 20.92
CA ALA A 329 31.91 -0.66 20.24
C ALA A 329 31.45 -0.59 18.77
N TRP A 330 30.23 -0.08 18.53
CA TRP A 330 29.67 0.07 17.19
C TRP A 330 30.33 1.19 16.38
N ALA A 331 30.76 2.28 17.02
CA ALA A 331 31.41 3.39 16.32
C ALA A 331 32.85 3.07 15.88
N ARG A 332 33.54 2.15 16.56
CA ARG A 332 34.97 1.85 16.36
C ARG A 332 35.41 1.63 14.91
N PRO A 333 34.64 0.96 14.02
CA PRO A 333 35.03 0.78 12.61
C PRO A 333 34.95 2.07 11.77
N HIS A 334 34.25 3.11 12.24
CA HIS A 334 33.90 4.29 11.45
C HIS A 334 34.49 5.57 12.04
N LYS A 335 35.52 6.14 11.37
CA LYS A 335 36.14 7.41 11.79
C LYS A 335 35.14 8.57 11.88
N ALA A 336 34.11 8.59 11.04
CA ALA A 336 33.07 9.62 11.04
C ALA A 336 32.24 9.64 12.34
N LEU A 337 32.16 8.52 13.05
CA LEU A 337 31.43 8.37 14.32
C LEU A 337 32.31 8.67 15.55
N ALA A 338 33.58 9.02 15.35
CA ALA A 338 34.51 9.35 16.46
C ALA A 338 34.28 10.75 17.05
N GLN A 339 33.47 11.60 16.40
CA GLN A 339 33.15 12.93 16.90
C GLN A 339 32.02 12.86 17.94
N ASP A 340 32.12 13.64 19.03
CA ASP A 340 31.15 13.61 20.15
C ASP A 340 29.69 13.76 19.71
N LYS A 341 29.41 14.68 18.76
CA LYS A 341 28.06 14.87 18.21
C LYS A 341 27.56 13.65 17.45
N ALA A 342 28.40 13.07 16.58
CA ALA A 342 28.06 11.89 15.80
C ALA A 342 27.87 10.65 16.70
N LEU A 343 28.69 10.52 17.73
CA LEU A 343 28.57 9.45 18.72
C LEU A 343 27.27 9.59 19.55
N THR A 344 26.89 10.81 19.92
CA THR A 344 25.62 11.10 20.60
C THR A 344 24.42 10.76 19.73
N ALA A 345 24.45 11.17 18.45
CA ALA A 345 23.41 10.82 17.48
C ALA A 345 23.27 9.30 17.31
N LEU A 346 24.40 8.59 17.21
CA LEU A 346 24.42 7.14 17.12
C LEU A 346 23.76 6.48 18.33
N GLY A 347 24.03 6.97 19.54
CA GLY A 347 23.41 6.46 20.75
C GLY A 347 21.88 6.58 20.75
N LYS A 348 21.32 7.64 20.17
CA LYS A 348 19.88 7.81 19.98
C LYS A 348 19.32 6.84 18.93
N VAL A 349 20.05 6.63 17.84
CA VAL A 349 19.69 5.67 16.79
C VAL A 349 19.64 4.25 17.34
N LEU A 350 20.68 3.82 18.05
CA LEU A 350 20.76 2.49 18.67
C LEU A 350 19.63 2.29 19.69
N TYR A 351 19.36 3.28 20.53
CA TYR A 351 18.25 3.22 21.49
C TYR A 351 16.89 3.05 20.79
N LEU A 352 16.61 3.82 19.73
CA LEU A 352 15.35 3.67 19.01
C LEU A 352 15.26 2.32 18.29
N LEU A 353 16.37 1.86 17.71
CA LEU A 353 16.45 0.58 16.99
C LEU A 353 16.13 -0.60 17.92
N ASP A 354 16.73 -0.64 19.10
CA ASP A 354 16.45 -1.65 20.14
C ASP A 354 14.95 -1.69 20.49
N ARG A 355 14.36 -0.52 20.77
CA ARG A 355 12.93 -0.40 21.11
C ARG A 355 11.99 -0.79 19.96
N LEU A 356 12.41 -0.60 18.71
CA LEU A 356 11.66 -1.03 17.52
C LEU A 356 11.64 -2.56 17.40
N LEU A 357 12.81 -3.19 17.61
CA LEU A 357 12.97 -4.63 17.51
C LEU A 357 12.27 -5.37 18.66
N ASP A 358 12.27 -4.78 19.85
CA ASP A 358 11.55 -5.29 21.04
C ASP A 358 10.03 -5.00 21.02
N GLY A 359 9.51 -4.37 19.95
CA GLY A 359 8.09 -4.04 19.83
C GLY A 359 7.58 -2.99 20.83
N GLN A 360 8.49 -2.22 21.44
CA GLN A 360 8.15 -1.14 22.38
C GLN A 360 7.77 0.16 21.66
N VAL A 361 8.33 0.36 20.47
CA VAL A 361 8.05 1.49 19.59
C VAL A 361 7.66 0.94 18.22
N SER A 362 6.66 1.50 17.53
CA SER A 362 6.38 1.06 16.14
C SER A 362 7.30 1.74 15.14
N SER A 363 7.52 3.05 15.26
CA SER A 363 8.34 3.81 14.30
C SER A 363 9.21 4.87 15.00
N GLY A 364 10.37 5.15 14.43
CA GLY A 364 11.36 6.07 15.00
C GLY A 364 11.83 7.13 14.01
N ILE A 365 12.21 8.30 14.51
CA ILE A 365 12.96 9.32 13.76
C ILE A 365 14.21 9.68 14.56
N ALA A 366 15.37 9.64 13.93
CA ALA A 366 16.62 10.09 14.51
C ALA A 366 17.36 11.04 13.57
N ALA A 367 17.92 12.09 14.15
CA ALA A 367 18.79 13.02 13.43
C ALA A 367 20.25 12.58 13.52
N THR A 368 20.98 12.72 12.42
CA THR A 368 22.39 12.38 12.29
C THR A 368 23.13 13.52 11.61
N PRO A 369 24.33 13.92 12.08
CA PRO A 369 25.13 14.90 11.35
C PRO A 369 25.45 14.40 9.94
N ALA A 370 25.36 15.26 8.92
CA ALA A 370 25.62 14.94 7.53
C ALA A 370 26.86 14.05 7.26
N PRO A 371 28.04 14.31 7.85
CA PRO A 371 29.23 13.48 7.61
C PRO A 371 29.14 12.06 8.20
N ALA A 372 28.22 11.84 9.13
CA ALA A 372 28.04 10.60 9.88
C ALA A 372 26.86 9.75 9.38
N THR A 373 25.99 10.27 8.51
CA THR A 373 24.75 9.58 8.09
C THR A 373 25.02 8.20 7.47
N ALA A 374 25.96 8.10 6.53
CA ALA A 374 26.29 6.81 5.90
C ALA A 374 26.87 5.78 6.89
N ALA A 375 27.73 6.23 7.81
CA ALA A 375 28.30 5.37 8.84
C ALA A 375 27.24 4.93 9.87
N THR A 376 26.35 5.83 10.27
CA THR A 376 25.23 5.52 11.17
C THR A 376 24.29 4.51 10.53
N LEU A 377 24.02 4.64 9.23
CA LEU A 377 23.21 3.72 8.48
C LEU A 377 23.83 2.31 8.42
N ASP A 378 25.15 2.20 8.16
CA ASP A 378 25.84 0.90 8.20
C ASP A 378 25.73 0.25 9.60
N VAL A 379 25.94 1.03 10.67
CA VAL A 379 25.77 0.54 12.03
C VAL A 379 24.33 0.10 12.29
N ALA A 380 23.33 0.88 11.89
CA ALA A 380 21.92 0.53 12.07
C ALA A 380 21.56 -0.79 11.35
N ILE A 381 22.10 -1.01 10.15
CA ILE A 381 21.91 -2.27 9.41
C ILE A 381 22.53 -3.43 10.17
N ARG A 382 23.82 -3.34 10.52
CA ARG A 382 24.54 -4.42 11.21
C ARG A 382 23.94 -4.74 12.58
N CYS A 383 23.57 -3.70 13.33
CA CYS A 383 22.92 -3.82 14.62
C CYS A 383 21.53 -4.47 14.46
N GLY A 384 20.73 -4.06 13.49
CA GLY A 384 19.42 -4.67 13.22
C GLY A 384 19.54 -6.17 12.92
N LEU A 385 20.50 -6.55 12.07
CA LEU A 385 20.77 -7.94 11.72
C LEU A 385 21.32 -8.78 12.90
N SER A 386 22.05 -8.17 13.84
CA SER A 386 22.56 -8.84 15.05
C SER A 386 21.51 -8.99 16.15
N HIS A 387 20.52 -8.09 16.19
CA HIS A 387 19.42 -8.08 17.16
C HIS A 387 18.15 -8.78 16.63
N GLY A 388 18.31 -9.68 15.65
CA GLY A 388 17.28 -10.65 15.28
C GLY A 388 16.50 -10.35 14.00
N ALA A 389 16.67 -9.18 13.36
CA ALA A 389 16.05 -8.93 12.06
C ALA A 389 16.61 -9.90 11.01
N GLN A 390 15.74 -10.64 10.32
CA GLN A 390 16.14 -11.56 9.26
C GLN A 390 16.27 -10.84 7.93
N ARG A 391 15.37 -9.88 7.68
CA ARG A 391 15.30 -9.09 6.46
C ARG A 391 15.20 -7.60 6.76
N LEU A 392 16.07 -6.79 6.16
CA LEU A 392 16.10 -5.35 6.34
C LEU A 392 16.00 -4.64 4.99
N LEU A 393 15.02 -3.74 4.86
CA LEU A 393 14.89 -2.88 3.69
C LEU A 393 15.52 -1.52 4.01
N CYS A 394 16.53 -1.13 3.24
CA CYS A 394 17.15 0.18 3.34
C CYS A 394 16.78 1.03 2.13
N VAL A 395 16.07 2.13 2.35
CA VAL A 395 15.74 3.13 1.33
C VAL A 395 16.57 4.38 1.60
N ALA A 396 17.65 4.53 0.84
CA ALA A 396 18.54 5.69 0.90
C ALA A 396 18.14 6.70 -0.17
N VAL A 397 18.01 7.97 0.20
CA VAL A 397 17.61 9.06 -0.69
C VAL A 397 18.70 10.12 -0.75
N GLY A 398 19.10 10.52 -1.95
CA GLY A 398 20.19 11.45 -2.21
C GLY A 398 21.54 10.74 -2.40
N GLN A 399 22.62 11.51 -2.24
CA GLN A 399 23.99 11.00 -2.42
C GLN A 399 24.46 10.23 -1.18
N LEU A 400 23.82 9.09 -0.91
CA LEU A 400 24.23 8.14 0.12
C LEU A 400 24.76 6.87 -0.54
N ASP A 401 26.04 6.58 -0.27
CA ASP A 401 26.71 5.39 -0.80
C ASP A 401 26.34 4.16 0.02
N ARG A 402 26.13 3.02 -0.67
CA ARG A 402 25.93 1.71 -0.03
C ARG A 402 27.19 1.32 0.77
N PRO A 403 27.06 0.78 2.00
CA PRO A 403 28.21 0.28 2.74
C PRO A 403 28.97 -0.80 1.94
N PRO A 404 30.31 -0.70 1.82
CA PRO A 404 31.09 -1.56 0.91
C PRO A 404 31.10 -3.04 1.35
N ASP A 405 31.00 -3.31 2.65
CA ASP A 405 31.03 -4.66 3.20
C ASP A 405 29.64 -5.30 3.30
N LEU A 406 28.60 -4.63 2.82
CA LEU A 406 27.23 -5.15 2.91
C LEU A 406 27.09 -6.37 1.99
N THR A 407 27.00 -7.56 2.58
CA THR A 407 26.89 -8.83 1.87
C THR A 407 25.62 -8.89 1.04
N ASP A 408 25.72 -9.48 -0.16
CA ASP A 408 24.56 -9.77 -1.01
C ASP A 408 24.03 -11.19 -0.68
N ASP A 409 23.62 -11.37 0.58
CA ASP A 409 23.15 -12.64 1.15
C ASP A 409 21.62 -12.78 1.15
N GLY A 410 20.92 -11.82 0.52
CA GLY A 410 19.46 -11.73 0.48
C GLY A 410 18.81 -11.26 1.79
N ARG A 411 19.58 -10.92 2.83
CA ARG A 411 19.03 -10.37 4.09
C ARG A 411 18.83 -8.86 4.05
N THR A 412 19.51 -8.16 3.15
CA THR A 412 19.36 -6.71 3.00
C THR A 412 18.98 -6.36 1.58
N LEU A 413 17.89 -5.60 1.41
CA LEU A 413 17.52 -4.98 0.15
C LEU A 413 17.89 -3.49 0.22
N TRP A 414 18.84 -3.06 -0.61
CA TRP A 414 19.26 -1.67 -0.71
C TRP A 414 18.61 -0.99 -1.91
N LEU A 415 17.77 0.00 -1.65
CA LEU A 415 17.15 0.87 -2.65
C LEU A 415 17.73 2.27 -2.52
N ASN A 416 18.36 2.78 -3.58
CA ASN A 416 18.91 4.13 -3.63
C ASN A 416 18.08 5.00 -4.58
N ILE A 417 17.63 6.17 -4.14
CA ILE A 417 16.90 7.14 -4.96
C ILE A 417 17.75 8.40 -5.10
N GLY A 418 18.25 8.67 -6.31
CA GLY A 418 19.09 9.83 -6.59
C GLY A 418 20.57 9.66 -6.25
N GLY A 419 21.00 8.46 -5.86
CA GLY A 419 22.41 8.12 -5.62
C GLY A 419 23.14 7.59 -6.86
N LYS A 420 24.40 7.20 -6.68
CA LYS A 420 25.24 6.66 -7.76
C LYS A 420 24.73 5.30 -8.24
N GLU A 421 24.86 5.05 -9.54
CA GLU A 421 24.57 3.74 -10.10
C GLU A 421 25.49 2.66 -9.52
N ALA A 422 24.93 1.47 -9.32
CA ALA A 422 25.70 0.33 -8.87
C ALA A 422 26.74 -0.08 -9.92
N ALA A 423 27.97 -0.35 -9.49
CA ALA A 423 29.04 -0.79 -10.39
C ALA A 423 28.77 -2.18 -11.03
N ALA A 424 27.90 -2.98 -10.43
CA ALA A 424 27.47 -4.28 -10.94
C ALA A 424 25.96 -4.47 -10.71
N PRO A 425 25.25 -5.15 -11.64
CA PRO A 425 23.85 -5.46 -11.48
C PRO A 425 23.64 -6.46 -10.34
N SER A 426 22.76 -6.13 -9.40
CA SER A 426 22.32 -7.01 -8.31
C SER A 426 20.82 -6.83 -8.13
N THR A 427 20.14 -7.91 -7.77
CA THR A 427 18.69 -7.90 -7.54
C THR A 427 18.32 -7.40 -6.15
N PHE A 428 19.29 -7.28 -5.24
CA PHE A 428 19.15 -6.71 -3.90
C PHE A 428 19.80 -5.33 -3.76
N HIS A 429 20.34 -4.77 -4.85
CA HIS A 429 20.87 -3.42 -4.92
C HIS A 429 20.30 -2.69 -6.12
N VAL A 430 19.31 -1.84 -5.87
CA VAL A 430 18.59 -1.12 -6.91
C VAL A 430 18.85 0.37 -6.75
N CYS A 431 19.35 1.01 -7.80
CA CYS A 431 19.51 2.46 -7.86
C CYS A 431 18.53 3.05 -8.87
N VAL A 432 17.82 4.09 -8.48
CA VAL A 432 16.85 4.81 -9.31
C VAL A 432 17.29 6.27 -9.37
N PRO A 433 17.23 6.93 -10.55
CA PRO A 433 17.46 8.37 -10.61
C PRO A 433 16.44 9.13 -9.75
N LEU A 434 16.84 10.32 -9.27
CA LEU A 434 15.94 11.18 -8.50
C LEU A 434 14.84 11.70 -9.44
N PRO A 435 13.56 11.39 -9.19
CA PRO A 435 12.51 11.78 -10.11
C PRO A 435 12.27 13.30 -10.08
N GLY A 436 12.22 13.93 -11.25
CA GLY A 436 12.05 15.39 -11.36
C GLY A 436 10.60 15.88 -11.28
N THR A 437 9.63 14.96 -11.38
CA THR A 437 8.19 15.27 -11.48
C THR A 437 7.39 14.47 -10.46
N THR A 438 6.14 14.89 -10.18
CA THR A 438 5.24 14.17 -9.28
C THR A 438 4.93 12.78 -9.82
N GLY A 439 4.66 12.65 -11.12
CA GLY A 439 4.39 11.38 -11.79
C GLY A 439 5.62 10.47 -11.83
N GLY A 440 6.82 11.00 -12.08
CA GLY A 440 8.07 10.23 -11.99
C GLY A 440 8.28 9.66 -10.58
N PHE A 441 8.04 10.48 -9.55
CA PHE A 441 8.12 10.05 -8.15
C PHE A 441 7.10 8.97 -7.83
N LEU A 442 5.83 9.16 -8.20
CA LEU A 442 4.78 8.17 -7.97
C LEU A 442 5.05 6.86 -8.72
N ASN A 443 5.53 6.91 -9.96
CA ASN A 443 5.91 5.73 -10.72
C ASN A 443 7.09 4.97 -10.07
N CYS A 444 8.10 5.70 -9.57
CA CYS A 444 9.18 5.08 -8.79
C CYS A 444 8.64 4.37 -7.54
N VAL A 445 7.78 5.03 -6.77
CA VAL A 445 7.28 4.46 -5.52
C VAL A 445 6.30 3.31 -5.75
N LEU A 446 5.25 3.52 -6.54
CA LEU A 446 4.16 2.56 -6.73
C LEU A 446 4.55 1.40 -7.65
N ALA A 447 5.43 1.64 -8.62
CA ALA A 447 5.79 0.67 -9.64
C ALA A 447 7.15 0.00 -9.36
N LEU A 448 7.92 0.41 -8.35
CA LEU A 448 9.18 -0.26 -8.02
C LEU A 448 9.37 -0.43 -6.52
N VAL A 449 9.43 0.66 -5.76
CA VAL A 449 9.78 0.61 -4.32
C VAL A 449 8.78 -0.24 -3.53
N LEU A 450 7.48 0.01 -3.66
CA LEU A 450 6.45 -0.74 -2.93
C LEU A 450 6.32 -2.20 -3.37
N PRO A 451 6.26 -2.53 -4.67
CA PRO A 451 6.28 -3.92 -5.11
C PRO A 451 7.49 -4.70 -4.58
N LEU A 452 8.68 -4.09 -4.59
CA LEU A 452 9.89 -4.70 -4.02
C LEU A 452 9.78 -4.86 -2.50
N ALA A 453 9.34 -3.82 -1.79
CA ALA A 453 9.18 -3.85 -0.33
C ALA A 453 8.19 -4.93 0.12
N TYR A 454 7.02 -5.02 -0.53
CA TYR A 454 6.04 -6.06 -0.25
C TYR A 454 6.55 -7.44 -0.64
N SER A 455 7.24 -7.60 -1.78
CA SER A 455 7.86 -8.89 -2.14
C SER A 455 8.93 -9.34 -1.14
N PHE A 456 9.69 -8.39 -0.62
CA PHE A 456 10.80 -8.65 0.29
C PHE A 456 10.34 -8.95 1.72
N GLN A 457 9.16 -8.45 2.14
CA GLN A 457 8.60 -8.64 3.48
C GLN A 457 9.62 -8.36 4.60
N PRO A 458 10.16 -7.13 4.68
CA PRO A 458 11.20 -6.79 5.66
C PRO A 458 10.69 -6.88 7.10
N ASP A 459 11.57 -7.24 8.03
CA ASP A 459 11.31 -7.11 9.46
C ASP A 459 11.46 -5.66 9.92
N LEU A 460 12.34 -4.89 9.27
CA LEU A 460 12.64 -3.50 9.58
C LEU A 460 12.87 -2.71 8.28
N VAL A 461 12.31 -1.51 8.21
CA VAL A 461 12.62 -0.53 7.17
C VAL A 461 13.48 0.59 7.75
N LEU A 462 14.61 0.87 7.12
CA LEU A 462 15.41 2.07 7.34
C LEU A 462 15.16 3.04 6.18
N VAL A 463 14.70 4.25 6.47
CA VAL A 463 14.56 5.33 5.48
C VAL A 463 15.61 6.39 5.80
N ALA A 464 16.67 6.48 5.00
CA ALA A 464 17.74 7.44 5.21
C ALA A 464 17.63 8.59 4.20
N LEU A 465 17.31 9.79 4.70
CA LEU A 465 17.31 11.02 3.91
C LEU A 465 18.69 11.66 4.04
N GLY A 466 19.49 11.56 2.96
CA GLY A 466 20.81 12.14 2.93
C GLY A 466 20.79 13.68 2.92
N PRO A 467 21.96 14.31 3.16
CA PRO A 467 22.10 15.74 2.95
C PRO A 467 21.68 16.10 1.52
N THR A 468 20.93 17.19 1.37
CA THR A 468 20.45 17.67 0.06
C THR A 468 19.77 16.59 -0.79
N HIS A 469 18.99 15.68 -0.17
CA HIS A 469 18.29 14.56 -0.81
C HIS A 469 17.36 14.92 -1.98
N GLY A 470 16.99 16.19 -2.15
CA GLY A 470 16.29 16.70 -3.33
C GLY A 470 14.78 16.38 -3.40
N LEU A 471 14.25 15.57 -2.48
CA LEU A 471 12.80 15.41 -2.31
C LEU A 471 12.20 16.61 -1.60
N ARG A 472 10.97 16.98 -1.98
CA ARG A 472 10.14 17.91 -1.21
C ARG A 472 9.58 17.21 0.03
N ASP A 473 9.29 17.94 1.10
CA ASP A 473 8.72 17.37 2.34
C ASP A 473 7.49 16.48 2.09
N PRO A 474 6.51 16.83 1.23
CA PRO A 474 5.38 15.95 0.93
C PRO A 474 5.78 14.62 0.27
N GLN A 475 6.84 14.60 -0.55
CA GLN A 475 7.35 13.39 -1.18
C GLN A 475 8.05 12.48 -0.15
N ALA A 476 8.91 13.05 0.69
CA ALA A 476 9.54 12.31 1.78
C ALA A 476 8.48 11.72 2.73
N ALA A 477 7.47 12.53 3.10
CA ALA A 477 6.33 12.10 3.92
C ALA A 477 5.56 10.95 3.29
N LEU A 478 5.21 11.04 2.00
CA LEU A 478 4.47 9.98 1.32
C LEU A 478 5.27 8.69 1.23
N LEU A 479 6.57 8.77 0.88
CA LEU A 479 7.46 7.61 0.82
C LEU A 479 7.51 6.90 2.17
N THR A 480 7.74 7.65 3.25
CA THR A 480 7.79 7.11 4.61
C THR A 480 6.45 6.54 5.05
N ALA A 481 5.32 7.21 4.73
CA ALA A 481 3.98 6.72 5.04
C ALA A 481 3.70 5.36 4.40
N LEU A 482 3.99 5.23 3.10
CA LEU A 482 3.73 4.04 2.30
C LEU A 482 4.62 2.85 2.72
N LEU A 483 5.83 3.12 3.24
CA LEU A 483 6.75 2.09 3.74
C LEU A 483 6.41 1.57 5.16
N ARG A 484 5.39 2.11 5.83
CA ARG A 484 4.92 1.58 7.13
C ARG A 484 4.32 0.18 6.99
N GLY A 485 3.60 -0.09 5.90
CA GLY A 485 2.93 -1.38 5.69
C GLY A 485 3.91 -2.56 5.65
N PRO A 486 4.89 -2.60 4.74
CA PRO A 486 5.73 -3.78 4.50
C PRO A 486 6.45 -4.39 5.72
N ALA A 487 6.80 -3.60 6.74
CA ALA A 487 7.46 -4.09 7.97
C ALA A 487 6.58 -4.03 9.23
N GLY A 488 5.26 -3.98 9.04
CA GLY A 488 4.30 -3.89 10.12
C GLY A 488 4.51 -2.70 11.06
N GLY A 489 4.80 -1.54 10.47
CA GLY A 489 5.06 -0.28 11.15
C GLY A 489 6.51 -0.04 11.56
N ARG A 490 7.36 -1.08 11.61
CA ARG A 490 8.78 -0.99 12.03
C ARG A 490 9.61 -0.22 11.03
N VAL A 491 9.59 1.10 11.18
CA VAL A 491 10.28 2.06 10.32
C VAL A 491 11.15 2.98 11.17
N LEU A 492 12.44 3.08 10.84
CA LEU A 492 13.33 4.08 11.40
C LEU A 492 13.75 5.05 10.29
N ALA A 493 13.35 6.31 10.43
CA ALA A 493 13.79 7.39 9.56
C ALA A 493 15.06 8.04 10.12
N LEU A 494 16.13 8.04 9.33
CA LEU A 494 17.35 8.79 9.60
C LEU A 494 17.33 10.06 8.76
N ILE A 495 17.47 11.21 9.42
CA ILE A 495 17.49 12.53 8.78
C ILE A 495 18.77 13.27 9.10
N ASP A 496 19.08 14.29 8.32
CA ASP A 496 20.15 15.23 8.63
C ASP A 496 19.78 16.05 9.88
N GLU A 497 20.74 16.31 10.77
CA GLU A 497 20.59 17.20 11.93
C GLU A 497 20.23 18.64 11.51
N GLU A 498 20.63 19.05 10.30
CA GLU A 498 20.26 20.35 9.73
C GLU A 498 18.90 20.36 9.01
N SER A 499 18.15 19.24 9.06
CA SER A 499 16.81 19.15 8.47
C SER A 499 15.84 20.14 9.13
N THR A 500 14.89 20.65 8.34
CA THR A 500 13.91 21.60 8.84
C THR A 500 13.02 20.98 9.91
N PRO A 501 12.59 21.73 10.95
CA PRO A 501 11.64 21.25 11.95
C PRO A 501 10.30 20.83 11.32
N GLN A 502 9.95 21.46 10.19
CA GLN A 502 8.79 21.11 9.40
C GLN A 502 8.87 19.68 8.84
N LEU A 503 10.01 19.29 8.25
CA LEU A 503 10.19 17.93 7.75
C LEU A 503 10.07 16.91 8.89
N VAL A 504 10.69 17.18 10.05
CA VAL A 504 10.59 16.29 11.22
C VAL A 504 9.15 16.14 11.71
N GLY A 505 8.41 17.25 11.83
CA GLY A 505 7.01 17.24 12.24
C GLY A 505 6.12 16.46 11.26
N VAL A 506 6.32 16.65 9.96
CA VAL A 506 5.57 15.95 8.91
C VAL A 506 5.89 14.44 8.91
N LEU A 507 7.17 14.06 9.01
CA LEU A 507 7.58 12.65 9.11
C LEU A 507 7.01 11.99 10.38
N ALA A 508 7.01 12.71 11.50
CA ALA A 508 6.42 12.24 12.75
C ALA A 508 4.92 12.02 12.59
N GLY A 509 4.20 12.95 11.95
CA GLY A 509 2.78 12.82 11.62
C GLY A 509 2.49 11.55 10.83
N VAL A 510 3.16 11.34 9.70
CA VAL A 510 2.86 10.17 8.85
C VAL A 510 3.22 8.84 9.51
N LEU A 511 4.30 8.79 10.27
CA LEU A 511 4.66 7.60 11.06
C LEU A 511 3.66 7.35 12.20
N HIS A 512 3.02 8.41 12.70
CA HIS A 512 1.97 8.32 13.70
C HIS A 512 0.58 7.97 13.12
N GLY A 513 0.44 7.88 11.79
CA GLY A 513 -0.83 7.58 11.13
C GLY A 513 -1.62 8.79 10.65
N GLU A 514 -0.97 9.95 10.52
CA GLU A 514 -1.52 11.09 9.79
C GLU A 514 -1.36 10.93 8.28
N ALA A 515 -2.25 11.57 7.52
CA ALA A 515 -2.12 11.60 6.08
C ALA A 515 -0.93 12.48 5.68
N PRO A 516 -0.17 12.10 4.65
CA PRO A 516 0.89 12.95 4.13
C PRO A 516 0.28 14.22 3.51
N PRO A 517 1.04 15.33 3.48
CA PRO A 517 0.61 16.53 2.77
C PRO A 517 0.40 16.25 1.27
N SER A 518 -0.47 17.04 0.64
CA SER A 518 -0.70 16.94 -0.81
C SER A 518 0.60 17.12 -1.61
N LEU A 519 0.79 16.27 -2.63
CA LEU A 519 1.87 16.40 -3.60
C LEU A 519 1.68 17.57 -4.59
N GLY A 520 0.50 18.19 -4.57
CA GLY A 520 0.04 19.14 -5.57
C GLY A 520 -0.55 18.44 -6.80
N PRO A 521 -0.74 19.18 -7.92
CA PRO A 521 -1.29 18.60 -9.14
C PRO A 521 -0.37 17.53 -9.72
N PHE A 522 -0.97 16.51 -10.33
CA PHE A 522 -0.24 15.48 -11.04
C PHE A 522 0.49 16.07 -12.25
N SER A 523 1.77 15.75 -12.39
CA SER A 523 2.60 16.09 -13.55
C SER A 523 3.21 14.82 -14.11
N MET A 524 3.19 14.67 -15.43
CA MET A 524 3.68 13.46 -16.09
C MET A 524 5.16 13.21 -15.81
N ALA A 525 5.54 11.93 -15.73
CA ALA A 525 6.95 11.53 -15.71
C ALA A 525 7.64 11.96 -17.00
N SER A 526 8.92 12.32 -16.93
CA SER A 526 9.72 12.55 -18.14
C SER A 526 9.90 11.22 -18.90
N PRO A 527 10.06 11.24 -20.23
CA PRO A 527 10.41 10.04 -21.00
C PRO A 527 11.66 9.34 -20.46
N GLU A 528 12.64 10.12 -19.99
CA GLU A 528 13.89 9.62 -19.42
C GLU A 528 13.65 8.88 -18.09
N ASP A 529 12.84 9.45 -17.19
CA ASP A 529 12.46 8.81 -15.91
C ASP A 529 11.75 7.47 -16.17
N MET A 530 10.85 7.44 -17.16
CA MET A 530 10.11 6.23 -17.52
C MET A 530 11.01 5.18 -18.17
N GLN A 531 11.92 5.58 -19.06
CA GLN A 531 12.87 4.67 -19.67
C GLN A 531 13.81 4.06 -18.63
N ALA A 532 14.32 4.87 -17.69
CA ALA A 532 15.15 4.39 -16.59
C ALA A 532 14.39 3.38 -15.71
N LEU A 533 13.14 3.70 -15.35
CA LEU A 533 12.29 2.80 -14.57
C LEU A 533 12.05 1.46 -15.28
N MET A 534 11.72 1.48 -16.57
CA MET A 534 11.48 0.24 -17.34
C MET A 534 12.75 -0.58 -17.51
N HIS A 535 13.89 0.07 -17.73
CA HIS A 535 15.20 -0.59 -17.81
C HIS A 535 15.56 -1.30 -16.50
N LEU A 536 15.25 -0.69 -15.35
CA LEU A 536 15.47 -1.29 -14.03
C LEU A 536 14.51 -2.45 -13.74
N ARG A 537 13.25 -2.35 -14.16
CA ARG A 537 12.23 -3.36 -13.87
C ARG A 537 12.50 -4.69 -14.58
N GLY A 538 12.89 -4.65 -15.85
CA GLY A 538 13.11 -5.85 -16.66
C GLY A 538 13.94 -6.96 -15.99
N PRO A 539 15.16 -6.68 -15.51
CA PRO A 539 16.00 -7.69 -14.84
C PRO A 539 15.52 -8.07 -13.43
N LEU A 540 14.70 -7.25 -12.78
CA LEU A 540 14.20 -7.48 -11.43
C LEU A 540 12.92 -8.35 -11.41
N GLU A 541 12.07 -8.21 -12.42
CA GLU A 541 10.76 -8.86 -12.50
C GLU A 541 10.78 -10.40 -12.36
N PRO A 542 11.76 -11.15 -12.91
CA PRO A 542 11.80 -12.61 -12.74
C PRO A 542 11.90 -13.05 -11.27
N GLN A 543 12.63 -12.29 -10.44
CA GLN A 543 12.83 -12.58 -9.01
C GLN A 543 11.73 -11.94 -8.14
N TRP A 544 11.30 -10.73 -8.48
CA TRP A 544 10.37 -9.94 -7.68
C TRP A 544 8.98 -9.92 -8.32
N LYS A 545 8.18 -10.94 -8.03
CA LYS A 545 6.92 -11.21 -8.73
C LYS A 545 5.86 -10.13 -8.57
N MET A 546 5.87 -9.33 -7.49
CA MET A 546 4.98 -8.17 -7.40
C MET A 546 5.28 -7.09 -8.45
N LEU A 547 6.41 -7.13 -9.16
CA LEU A 547 6.66 -6.24 -10.30
C LEU A 547 5.91 -6.66 -11.57
N GLN A 548 5.31 -7.85 -11.61
CA GLN A 548 4.61 -8.30 -12.80
C GLN A 548 3.30 -7.52 -12.97
N VAL A 549 3.02 -7.08 -14.20
CA VAL A 549 1.79 -6.38 -14.60
C VAL A 549 1.06 -7.08 -15.75
N ALA A 550 1.58 -8.23 -16.17
CA ALA A 550 1.08 -9.08 -17.23
C ALA A 550 1.45 -10.53 -16.92
N ALA A 551 0.63 -11.48 -17.37
CA ALA A 551 0.99 -12.88 -17.30
C ALA A 551 2.16 -13.18 -18.25
N SER A 552 3.03 -14.11 -17.87
CA SER A 552 4.05 -14.62 -18.79
C SER A 552 3.34 -15.36 -19.95
N PRO A 553 3.79 -15.13 -21.20
CA PRO A 553 3.16 -15.70 -22.39
C PRO A 553 3.20 -17.23 -22.46
#